data_AF-A0A7C7CSL1-F1
#
_entry.id   AF-A0A7C7CSL1-F1
#
_cell.length_a   1.000
_cell.length_b   1.000
_cell.length_c   1.000
_cell.angle_alpha   90.00
_cell.angle_beta   90.00
_cell.angle_gamma   90.00
#
_symmetry.space_group_name_H-M   'P 1'
#
loop_
_entity.id
_entity.type
_entity.pdbx_description
1 polymer ?
#
loop_
_entity_poly.entity_id
_entity_poly.type
_entity_poly.pdbx_seq_one_letter_code
_entity_poly.pdbx_strand_id
1 'polypeptide(L)' 'MVGGVYWKKTEEKTAYIEKIVIRYPYRKKHLSLKLLEELFNRLRDQRYKYVTIGFFQAGLFYKLGFQINRKFGGLVKEL' A
#
# COMPACT_ATOMS: atom_id res chain seq x y z
N MET A 1 6.25 3.53 19.10
CA MET A 1 5.79 3.44 17.69
C MET A 1 4.53 4.26 17.48
N VAL A 2 4.49 5.10 16.43
CA VAL A 2 3.38 6.02 16.09
C VAL A 2 2.40 5.42 15.06
N GLY A 3 2.87 4.42 14.30
CA GLY A 3 2.10 3.69 13.30
C GLY A 3 3.00 2.72 12.53
N GLY A 4 2.46 2.10 11.48
CA GLY A 4 3.20 1.20 10.61
C GLY A 4 2.35 0.68 9.44
N VAL A 5 3.03 0.12 8.44
CA VAL A 5 2.43 -0.61 7.32
C VAL A 5 2.92 -2.05 7.37
N TYR A 6 2.00 -2.99 7.24
CA TYR A 6 2.30 -4.41 7.13
C TYR A 6 1.96 -4.87 5.72
N TRP A 7 2.94 -5.50 5.08
CA TRP A 7 2.86 -6.00 3.72
C TRP A 7 3.56 -7.36 3.64
N LYS A 8 3.20 -8.14 2.63
CA LYS A 8 3.82 -9.44 2.35
C LYS A 8 4.06 -9.62 0.85
N LYS A 9 5.07 -10.42 0.49
CA LYS A 9 5.23 -10.90 -0.89
C LYS A 9 4.14 -11.93 -1.18
N THR A 10 3.46 -11.80 -2.31
CA THR A 10 2.46 -12.79 -2.76
C THR A 10 2.91 -13.54 -4.01
N GLU A 11 3.63 -12.87 -4.90
CA GLU A 11 4.20 -13.46 -6.12
C GLU A 11 5.61 -12.93 -6.36
N GLU A 12 6.30 -13.44 -7.38
CA GLU A 12 7.72 -13.17 -7.64
C GLU A 12 8.08 -11.67 -7.63
N LYS A 13 7.15 -10.79 -8.05
CA LYS A 13 7.33 -9.33 -8.09
C LYS A 13 6.11 -8.54 -7.62
N THR A 14 5.29 -9.15 -6.78
CA THR A 14 4.03 -8.56 -6.29
C THR A 14 4.02 -8.51 -4.77
N ALA A 15 3.81 -7.31 -4.22
CA ALA A 15 3.61 -7.09 -2.80
C ALA A 15 2.12 -6.86 -2.52
N TYR A 16 1.63 -7.38 -1.40
CA TYR A 16 0.28 -7.14 -0.91
C TYR A 16 0.33 -6.35 0.39
N ILE A 17 -0.34 -5.20 0.43
CA ILE A 17 -0.55 -4.44 1.67
C ILE A 17 -1.72 -5.07 2.41
N GLU A 18 -1.47 -5.53 3.63
CA GLU A 18 -2.50 -6.17 4.44
C GLU A 18 -3.13 -5.19 5.43
N LYS A 19 -2.34 -4.28 6.00
CA LYS A 19 -2.85 -3.24 6.91
C LYS A 19 -1.93 -2.03 7.00
N ILE A 20 -2.53 -0.88 7.27
CA ILE A 20 -1.83 0.36 7.63
C ILE A 20 -2.49 0.88 8.90
N VAL A 21 -1.70 1.18 9.92
CA VAL A 21 -2.20 1.60 11.22
C VAL A 21 -1.48 2.85 11.65
N ILE A 22 -2.24 3.89 12.00
CA ILE A 22 -1.75 5.09 12.68
C ILE A 22 -2.46 5.18 14.03
N ARG A 23 -1.69 5.36 15.10
CA ARG A 23 -2.24 5.57 16.45
C ARG A 23 -3.17 6.78 16.45
N TYR A 24 -4.28 6.68 17.19
CA TYR A 24 -5.35 7.68 17.18
C TYR A 24 -4.88 9.15 17.33
N PRO A 25 -3.97 9.48 18.29
CA PRO A 25 -3.51 10.87 18.48
C PRO A 25 -2.73 11.46 17.29
N TYR A 26 -2.32 10.61 16.33
CA TYR A 26 -1.47 10.97 15.20
C TYR A 26 -2.17 10.84 13.86
N ARG A 27 -3.46 10.51 13.84
CA ARG A 27 -4.28 10.48 12.61
C ARG A 27 -4.47 11.90 12.04
N LYS A 28 -4.90 11.98 10.78
CA LYS A 28 -5.12 13.24 10.03
C LYS A 28 -3.87 14.10 9.77
N LYS A 29 -2.67 13.55 9.99
CA LYS A 29 -1.37 14.21 9.73
C LYS A 29 -0.65 13.68 8.48
N HIS A 30 -1.39 13.11 7.52
CA HIS A 30 -0.85 12.48 6.29
C HIS A 30 0.20 11.37 6.53
N LEU A 31 0.32 10.84 7.75
CA LEU A 31 1.34 9.84 8.09
C LEU A 31 1.14 8.51 7.35
N SER A 32 -0.10 8.12 7.06
CA SER A 32 -0.38 6.93 6.26
C SER A 32 0.14 7.06 4.83
N LEU A 33 0.05 8.26 4.23
CA LEU A 33 0.60 8.52 2.90
C LEU A 33 2.12 8.43 2.91
N LYS A 34 2.77 9.07 3.88
CA LYS A 34 4.24 9.01 4.02
C LYS A 34 4.76 7.58 4.20
N LEU A 35 4.07 6.77 5.02
CA LEU A 35 4.42 5.34 5.19
C LEU A 35 4.24 4.55 3.90
N LEU A 36 3.21 4.86 3.10
CA LEU A 36 2.96 4.21 1.82
C LEU A 36 4.00 4.59 0.77
N GLU A 37 4.32 5.88 0.64
CA GLU A 37 5.35 6.37 -0.28
C GLU A 37 6.71 5.77 0.02
N GLU A 38 7.09 5.74 1.30
CA GLU A 38 8.35 5.13 1.73
C GLU A 38 8.37 3.62 1.47
N LEU A 39 7.24 2.92 1.71
CA LEU A 39 7.11 1.52 1.31
C LEU A 39 7.27 1.34 -0.21
N PHE A 40 6.62 2.15 -1.03
CA PHE A 40 6.73 2.05 -2.49
C PHE A 40 8.16 2.27 -2.98
N ASN A 41 8.88 3.22 -2.37
CA ASN A 41 10.30 3.44 -2.67
C ASN A 41 11.13 2.17 -2.37
N ARG A 42 11.00 1.59 -1.17
CA ARG A 42 11.71 0.35 -0.82
C ARG A 42 11.37 -0.81 -1.75
N LEU A 43 10.10 -0.95 -2.15
CA LEU A 43 9.67 -2.00 -3.04
C LEU A 43 10.22 -1.82 -4.46
N ARG A 44 10.33 -0.58 -4.96
CA ARG A 44 11.02 -0.28 -6.23
C ARG A 44 12.49 -0.65 -6.17
N ASP A 45 13.18 -0.30 -5.08
CA ASP A 45 14.60 -0.65 -4.89
C ASP A 45 14.80 -2.17 -4.87
N GLN A 46 13.81 -2.91 -4.35
CA GLN A 46 13.76 -4.37 -4.36
C GLN A 46 13.21 -4.99 -5.66
N ARG A 47 12.98 -4.18 -6.71
CA ARG A 47 12.49 -4.60 -8.04
C ARG A 47 11.12 -5.27 -8.05
N TYR A 48 10.26 -4.95 -7.08
CA TYR A 48 8.84 -5.28 -7.18
C TYR A 48 8.20 -4.45 -8.30
N LYS A 49 7.25 -5.06 -9.03
CA LYS A 49 6.53 -4.42 -10.13
C LYS A 49 5.16 -3.91 -9.70
N TYR A 50 4.52 -4.64 -8.79
CA TYR A 50 3.14 -4.38 -8.41
C TYR A 50 2.98 -4.34 -6.91
N VAL A 51 2.14 -3.42 -6.45
CA VAL A 51 1.55 -3.45 -5.11
C VAL A 51 0.06 -3.62 -5.22
N THR A 52 -0.47 -4.55 -4.44
CA THR A 52 -1.89 -4.85 -4.39
C THR A 52 -2.44 -4.63 -2.99
N ILE A 53 -3.73 -4.35 -2.90
CA ILE A 53 -4.48 -4.27 -1.65
C ILE A 53 -5.92 -4.70 -1.89
N GLY A 54 -6.59 -5.24 -0.86
CA GLY A 54 -8.03 -5.44 -0.91
C GLY A 54 -8.81 -4.12 -1.05
N PHE A 55 -10.14 -4.20 -1.15
CA PHE A 55 -10.99 -3.03 -1.44
C PHE A 55 -11.24 -2.08 -0.25
N PHE A 56 -10.59 -2.30 0.90
CA PHE A 56 -10.80 -1.46 2.08
C PHE A 56 -10.19 -0.06 1.88
N GLN A 57 -10.96 0.99 2.19
CA GLN A 57 -10.55 2.41 2.03
C GLN A 57 -10.12 2.78 0.59
N ALA A 58 -10.75 2.18 -0.42
CA ALA A 58 -10.40 2.35 -1.83
C ALA A 58 -10.19 3.82 -2.27
N GLY A 59 -10.97 4.76 -1.72
CA GLY A 59 -10.84 6.19 -2.00
C GLY A 59 -9.44 6.78 -1.74
N LEU A 60 -8.72 6.30 -0.72
CA LEU A 60 -7.33 6.69 -0.46
C LEU A 60 -6.39 6.17 -1.55
N PHE A 61 -6.57 4.90 -1.93
CA PHE A 61 -5.68 4.20 -2.84
C PHE A 61 -5.86 4.65 -4.29
N TYR A 62 -7.07 5.03 -4.71
CA TYR A 62 -7.29 5.64 -6.02
C TYR A 62 -6.47 6.92 -6.20
N LYS A 63 -6.39 7.77 -5.16
CA LYS A 63 -5.55 8.98 -5.18
C LYS A 63 -4.05 8.69 -5.28
N LEU A 64 -3.63 7.49 -4.91
CA LEU A 64 -2.25 7.00 -5.00
C LEU A 64 -1.95 6.29 -6.33
N GLY A 65 -2.90 6.31 -7.28
CA GLY A 65 -2.75 5.67 -8.59
C GLY A 65 -3.01 4.17 -8.57
N PHE A 66 -3.69 3.65 -7.56
CA PHE A 66 -4.21 2.28 -7.63
C PHE A 66 -5.45 2.23 -8.54
N GLN A 67 -5.64 1.11 -9.21
CA GLN A 67 -6.78 0.84 -10.09
C GLN A 67 -7.37 -0.53 -9.78
N ILE A 68 -8.66 -0.73 -10.08
CA ILE A 68 -9.29 -2.05 -9.94
C ILE A 68 -8.65 -3.02 -10.94
N ASN A 69 -8.20 -4.17 -10.47
CA ASN A 69 -7.77 -5.25 -11.35
C ASN A 69 -8.33 -6.59 -10.87
N ARG A 70 -9.25 -7.16 -11.67
CA ARG A 70 -9.93 -8.43 -11.34
C ARG A 70 -8.98 -9.61 -11.23
N LYS A 71 -7.82 -9.59 -11.90
CA LYS A 71 -6.80 -10.64 -11.81
C LYS A 71 -6.24 -10.79 -10.39
N PHE A 72 -6.19 -9.70 -9.62
CA PHE A 72 -5.60 -9.67 -8.28
C PHE A 72 -6.65 -9.64 -7.15
N GLY A 73 -7.95 -9.69 -7.49
CA GLY A 73 -9.03 -9.65 -6.49
C GLY A 73 -9.07 -8.35 -5.65
N GLY A 74 -8.52 -7.25 -6.17
CA GLY A 74 -8.31 -6.02 -5.40
C GLY A 74 -7.90 -4.82 -6.25
N LEU A 75 -7.31 -3.83 -5.56
CA LEU A 75 -6.70 -2.66 -6.17
C LEU A 75 -5.22 -2.91 -6.44
N VAL A 76 -4.71 -2.41 -7.55
CA VAL A 76 -3.32 -2.62 -7.99
C VAL A 76 -2.69 -1.31 -8.41
N LYS A 77 -1.44 -1.12 -8.01
CA LYS A 77 -0.56 -0.04 -8.45
C LYS A 77 0.69 -0.63 -9.06
N GLU A 78 1.05 -0.15 -10.24
CA GLU A 78 2.39 -0.35 -10.81
C GLU A 78 3.37 0.60 -10.11
N LEU A 79 4.55 0.06 -9.74
CA LEU A 79 5.54 0.72 -8.91
C LEU A 79 6.55 1.56 -9.69
#